data_AF-A0A937PC01-F1
#
_entry.id   AF-A0A937PC01-F1
#
_cell.length_a   1.000
_cell.length_b   1.000
_cell.length_c   1.000
_cell.angle_alpha   90.00
_cell.angle_beta   90.00
_cell.angle_gamma   90.00
#
_symmetry.space_group_name_H-M   'P 1'
#
loop_
_entity.id
_entity.type
_entity.pdbx_description
1 polymer ?
#
loop_
_entity_poly.entity_id
_entity_poly.type
_entity_poly.pdbx_seq_one_letter_code
_entity_poly.pdbx_strand_id
1 'polypeptide(L)'
;MVHCTSGISSTADQAVIAVQTGKYYALLIGINDYADEGLSDLDNPVNDMENLYWMLHTKYTFDKENITLLKNPTRNEIIVALDRLGGTLSKNDNLLIFYAGHGYWDEKGNVGYWMPADATMQNTVNWFRNSTLRDFIGSIQSRHTFLIADACFSGAIFKTRAAFPEPSKGIQKLYELPSRKAMTSGILQEVPDESINGVSDHYPHVNKLNNRA
;
A
#
# COMPACT_ATOMS: atom_id res chain seq x y z
N MET A 1 40.31 12.03 60.54
CA MET A 1 39.61 10.93 59.85
C MET A 1 38.24 11.46 59.44
N VAL A 2 38.12 12.00 58.22
CA VAL A 2 36.88 12.60 57.72
C VAL A 2 36.15 11.50 56.93
N HIS A 3 34.99 11.08 57.42
CA HIS A 3 34.08 10.17 56.71
C HIS A 3 33.21 11.01 55.76
N CYS A 4 33.43 10.87 54.45
CA CYS A 4 32.47 11.30 53.43
C CYS A 4 31.55 10.12 53.12
N THR A 5 30.29 10.18 53.57
CA THR A 5 29.22 9.31 53.06
C THR A 5 28.44 10.08 52.01
N SER A 6 28.80 9.90 50.74
CA SER A 6 27.99 10.37 49.62
C SER A 6 26.80 9.44 49.41
N GLY A 7 25.65 9.86 49.93
CA GLY A 7 24.35 9.36 49.50
C GLY A 7 24.09 9.80 48.06
N ILE A 8 23.94 8.84 47.15
CA ILE A 8 23.36 9.08 45.83
C ILE A 8 21.98 8.45 45.86
N SER A 9 20.97 9.30 46.05
CA SER A 9 19.58 8.99 45.77
C SER A 9 19.43 8.82 44.26
N SER A 10 19.25 7.58 43.83
CA SER A 10 18.91 7.20 42.46
C SER A 10 17.39 7.33 42.28
N THR A 11 16.91 8.50 41.88
CA THR A 11 15.57 8.65 41.31
C THR A 11 15.60 9.68 40.17
N ALA A 12 16.03 9.22 39.00
CA ALA A 12 15.59 9.80 37.74
C ALA A 12 14.96 8.66 36.94
N ASP A 13 13.71 8.37 37.31
CA ASP A 13 12.81 7.55 36.52
C ASP A 13 12.56 8.33 35.21
N GLN A 14 13.41 8.07 34.22
CA GLN A 14 13.19 8.55 32.86
C GLN A 14 11.95 7.81 32.37
N ALA A 15 10.80 8.44 32.51
CA ALA A 15 9.60 8.04 31.80
C ALA A 15 9.95 8.07 30.30
N VAL A 16 10.32 6.91 29.77
CA VAL A 16 10.37 6.66 28.34
C VAL A 16 8.96 6.97 27.89
N ILE A 17 8.76 8.11 27.22
CA ILE A 17 7.51 8.37 26.51
C ILE A 17 7.47 7.28 25.44
N ALA A 18 6.84 6.16 25.77
CA ALA A 18 6.43 5.19 24.79
C ALA A 18 5.48 5.95 23.87
N VAL A 19 6.00 6.44 22.74
CA VAL A 19 5.15 6.85 21.63
C VAL A 19 4.28 5.64 21.38
N GLN A 20 3.00 5.75 21.72
CA GLN A 20 2.05 4.67 21.50
C GLN A 20 1.88 4.56 19.99
N THR A 21 2.74 3.75 19.37
CA THR A 21 2.66 3.43 17.96
C THR A 21 1.44 2.55 17.79
N GLY A 22 0.45 2.99 17.03
CA GLY A 22 -0.71 2.14 16.74
C GLY A 22 -0.29 0.89 15.97
N LYS A 23 -1.20 -0.07 15.88
CA LYS A 23 -0.94 -1.37 15.29
C LYS A 23 -0.73 -1.25 13.78
N TYR A 24 -0.06 -2.24 13.20
CA TYR A 24 0.14 -2.33 11.76
C TYR A 24 -0.77 -3.42 11.19
N TYR A 25 -1.63 -3.02 10.26
CA TYR A 25 -2.55 -3.88 9.53
C TYR A 25 -2.13 -3.96 8.08
N ALA A 26 -2.31 -5.13 7.47
CA ALA A 26 -2.09 -5.30 6.04
C ALA A 26 -3.25 -6.04 5.36
N LEU A 27 -3.59 -5.59 4.16
CA LEU A 27 -4.41 -6.33 3.20
C LEU A 27 -3.53 -6.62 1.98
N LEU A 28 -3.17 -7.87 1.78
CA LEU A 28 -2.34 -8.31 0.66
C LEU A 28 -3.20 -9.12 -0.30
N ILE A 29 -3.19 -8.71 -1.56
CA ILE A 29 -4.03 -9.27 -2.62
C ILE A 29 -3.12 -9.71 -3.76
N GLY A 30 -3.19 -10.99 -4.12
CA GLY A 30 -2.47 -11.56 -5.27
C GLY A 30 -3.44 -12.36 -6.12
N ILE A 31 -3.45 -12.10 -7.43
CA ILE A 31 -4.35 -12.74 -8.39
C ILE A 31 -3.53 -13.36 -9.52
N ASN A 32 -3.45 -14.67 -9.50
CA ASN A 32 -2.89 -15.50 -10.55
C ASN A 32 -3.98 -15.99 -11.49
N ASP A 33 -5.05 -16.56 -10.92
CA ASP A 33 -6.02 -17.34 -11.69
C ASP A 33 -7.29 -16.51 -11.96
N TYR A 34 -7.70 -16.43 -13.23
CA TYR A 34 -8.90 -15.71 -13.67
C TYR A 34 -9.95 -16.66 -14.23
N ALA A 35 -11.22 -16.41 -13.91
CA ALA A 35 -12.32 -17.27 -14.34
C ALA A 35 -12.70 -17.09 -15.83
N ASP A 36 -12.41 -15.92 -16.41
CA ASP A 36 -12.68 -15.62 -17.82
C ASP A 36 -11.48 -16.02 -18.68
N GLU A 37 -11.69 -16.91 -19.65
CA GLU A 37 -10.63 -17.37 -20.57
C GLU A 37 -10.03 -16.25 -21.44
N GLY A 38 -10.68 -15.07 -21.51
CA GLY A 38 -10.16 -13.88 -22.17
C GLY A 38 -9.14 -13.10 -21.33
N LEU A 39 -8.95 -13.45 -20.06
CA LEU A 39 -7.88 -12.96 -19.20
C LEU A 39 -6.86 -14.08 -19.01
N SER A 40 -5.59 -13.83 -19.36
CA SER A 40 -4.53 -14.79 -19.13
C SER A 40 -4.20 -14.86 -17.63
N ASP A 41 -3.97 -16.07 -17.14
CA ASP A 41 -3.44 -16.28 -15.80
C ASP A 41 -2.02 -15.68 -15.66
N LEU A 42 -1.66 -15.33 -14.42
CA LEU A 42 -0.37 -14.78 -14.04
C LEU A 42 0.34 -15.75 -13.09
N ASP A 43 1.67 -15.82 -13.14
CA ASP A 43 2.43 -16.79 -12.33
C ASP A 43 2.85 -16.25 -10.95
N ASN A 44 3.17 -14.96 -10.86
CA ASN A 44 3.88 -14.36 -9.72
C ASN A 44 3.04 -13.66 -8.63
N PRO A 45 1.88 -13.02 -8.92
CA PRO A 45 1.18 -12.18 -7.94
C PRO A 45 0.92 -12.82 -6.57
N VAL A 46 0.51 -14.09 -6.54
CA VAL A 46 0.28 -14.84 -5.29
C VAL A 46 1.59 -15.10 -4.54
N ASN A 47 2.66 -15.46 -5.26
CA ASN A 47 3.98 -15.67 -4.67
C ASN A 47 4.55 -14.36 -4.10
N ASP A 48 4.39 -13.23 -4.79
CA ASP A 48 4.83 -11.92 -4.31
C ASP A 48 4.07 -11.49 -3.05
N MET A 49 2.75 -11.70 -3.04
CA MET A 49 1.91 -11.49 -1.87
C MET A 49 2.39 -12.33 -0.67
N GLU A 50 2.67 -13.62 -0.86
CA GLU A 50 3.16 -14.53 0.18
C GLU A 50 4.55 -14.15 0.69
N ASN A 51 5.46 -13.76 -0.21
CA ASN A 51 6.80 -13.29 0.16
C ASN A 51 6.73 -12.00 0.99
N LEU A 52 5.86 -11.06 0.61
CA LEU A 52 5.61 -9.86 1.37
C LEU A 52 5.01 -10.18 2.74
N TYR A 53 4.05 -11.11 2.82
CA TYR A 53 3.52 -11.59 4.10
C TYR A 53 4.61 -12.07 5.05
N TRP A 54 5.51 -12.94 4.57
CA TRP A 54 6.62 -13.45 5.37
C TRP A 54 7.53 -12.33 5.83
N MET A 55 7.87 -11.39 4.94
CA MET A 55 8.70 -10.24 5.28
C MET A 55 8.05 -9.39 6.38
N LEU A 56 6.77 -9.06 6.25
CA LEU A 56 6.06 -8.17 7.18
C LEU A 56 6.00 -8.74 8.60
N HIS A 57 5.66 -10.02 8.77
CA HIS A 57 5.47 -10.58 10.11
C HIS A 57 6.75 -11.18 10.72
N THR A 58 7.82 -11.41 9.93
CA THR A 58 9.09 -11.94 10.48
C THR A 58 10.18 -10.88 10.61
N LYS A 59 10.13 -9.80 9.82
CA LYS A 59 11.17 -8.75 9.78
C LYS A 59 10.65 -7.37 10.18
N TYR A 60 9.34 -7.16 10.15
CA TYR A 60 8.71 -5.88 10.53
C TYR A 60 7.73 -6.09 11.69
N THR A 61 7.04 -5.02 12.07
CA THR A 61 6.20 -4.92 13.28
C THR A 61 4.73 -5.29 13.03
N PHE A 62 4.45 -6.15 12.04
CA PHE A 62 3.09 -6.58 11.74
C PHE A 62 2.78 -7.89 12.47
N ASP A 63 1.79 -7.86 13.36
CA ASP A 63 1.30 -9.10 13.96
C ASP A 63 0.54 -9.93 12.91
N LYS A 64 0.72 -11.26 12.93
CA LYS A 64 0.14 -12.17 11.92
C LYS A 64 -1.38 -12.03 11.81
N GLU A 65 -2.06 -11.87 12.95
CA GLU A 65 -3.51 -11.70 13.04
C GLU A 65 -4.02 -10.39 12.42
N ASN A 66 -3.14 -9.41 12.20
CA ASN A 66 -3.48 -8.12 11.58
C ASN A 66 -3.18 -8.11 10.07
N ILE A 67 -2.70 -9.23 9.50
CA ILE A 67 -2.46 -9.37 8.05
C ILE A 67 -3.54 -10.26 7.43
N THR A 68 -4.27 -9.72 6.46
CA THR A 68 -5.24 -10.45 5.65
C THR A 68 -4.63 -10.77 4.29
N LEU A 69 -4.62 -12.05 3.90
CA LEU A 69 -4.20 -12.53 2.59
C LEU A 69 -5.43 -12.88 1.76
N LEU A 70 -5.51 -12.37 0.54
CA LEU A 70 -6.52 -12.73 -0.43
C LEU A 70 -5.84 -13.28 -1.69
N LYS A 71 -5.91 -14.60 -1.87
CA LYS A 71 -5.44 -15.30 -3.07
C LYS A 71 -6.59 -15.46 -4.05
N ASN A 72 -6.41 -14.95 -5.28
CA ASN A 72 -7.41 -14.94 -6.34
C ASN A 72 -8.81 -14.48 -5.88
N PRO A 73 -8.95 -13.38 -5.12
CA PRO A 73 -10.26 -12.97 -4.66
C PRO A 73 -11.16 -12.49 -5.79
N THR A 74 -12.45 -12.74 -5.61
CA THR A 74 -13.54 -12.06 -6.31
C THR A 74 -13.62 -10.58 -5.93
N ARG A 75 -14.31 -9.79 -6.75
CA ARG A 75 -14.60 -8.38 -6.44
C ARG A 75 -15.27 -8.21 -5.08
N ASN A 76 -16.18 -9.11 -4.74
CA ASN A 76 -16.94 -9.05 -3.50
C ASN A 76 -16.04 -9.30 -2.28
N GLU A 77 -15.10 -10.24 -2.36
CA GLU A 77 -14.17 -10.54 -1.26
C GLU A 77 -13.23 -9.36 -0.97
N ILE A 78 -12.76 -8.66 -2.02
CA ILE A 78 -11.97 -7.43 -1.86
C ILE A 78 -12.79 -6.36 -1.11
N ILE A 79 -14.04 -6.16 -1.50
CA ILE A 79 -14.94 -5.18 -0.86
C ILE A 79 -15.17 -5.53 0.61
N VAL A 80 -15.48 -6.79 0.93
CA VAL A 80 -15.70 -7.25 2.30
C VAL A 80 -14.45 -7.04 3.16
N ALA A 81 -13.26 -7.30 2.62
CA ALA A 81 -12.02 -7.07 3.34
C ALA A 81 -11.77 -5.58 3.63
N LEU A 82 -12.01 -4.69 2.65
CA LEU A 82 -11.90 -3.24 2.82
C LEU A 82 -12.92 -2.70 3.83
N ASP A 83 -14.17 -3.17 3.78
CA ASP A 83 -15.22 -2.80 4.73
C ASP A 83 -14.86 -3.20 6.17
N ARG A 84 -14.37 -4.44 6.34
CA ARG A 84 -13.90 -4.94 7.64
C ARG A 84 -12.77 -4.08 8.22
N LEU A 85 -11.83 -3.62 7.38
CA LEU A 85 -10.77 -2.71 7.82
C LEU A 85 -11.36 -1.38 8.33
N GLY A 86 -12.40 -0.86 7.68
CA GLY A 86 -13.10 0.36 8.10
C GLY A 86 -13.73 0.25 9.50
N GLY A 87 -14.23 -0.93 9.87
CA GLY A 87 -14.74 -1.22 11.21
C GLY A 87 -13.68 -1.61 12.24
N THR A 88 -12.45 -1.88 11.82
CA THR A 88 -11.37 -2.40 12.69
C THR A 88 -10.33 -1.36 13.07
N LEU A 89 -9.88 -0.55 12.10
CA LEU A 89 -8.76 0.37 12.29
C LEU A 89 -9.18 1.65 13.00
N SER A 90 -8.27 2.18 13.82
CA SER A 90 -8.39 3.48 14.47
C SER A 90 -7.38 4.48 13.92
N LYS A 91 -7.61 5.78 14.17
CA LYS A 91 -6.72 6.90 13.75
C LYS A 91 -5.26 6.78 14.21
N ASN A 92 -4.94 5.86 15.12
CA ASN A 92 -3.57 5.61 15.58
C ASN A 92 -2.86 4.51 14.79
N ASP A 93 -3.61 3.63 14.12
CA ASP A 93 -3.10 2.44 13.44
C ASP A 93 -2.59 2.75 12.03
N ASN A 94 -1.83 1.84 11.45
CA ASN A 94 -1.22 1.97 10.13
C ASN A 94 -1.72 0.87 9.22
N LEU A 95 -1.97 1.20 7.96
CA LEU A 95 -2.47 0.28 6.95
C LEU A 95 -1.49 0.15 5.79
N LEU A 96 -1.16 -1.08 5.42
CA LEU A 96 -0.55 -1.42 4.14
C LEU A 96 -1.60 -2.13 3.27
N ILE A 97 -1.76 -1.68 2.03
CA ILE A 97 -2.52 -2.42 1.02
C ILE A 97 -1.52 -2.81 -0.07
N PHE A 98 -1.47 -4.09 -0.41
CA PHE A 98 -0.72 -4.61 -1.54
C PHE A 98 -1.69 -5.24 -2.52
N TYR A 99 -1.54 -4.92 -3.79
CA TYR A 99 -2.27 -5.55 -4.88
C TYR A 99 -1.31 -5.94 -5.98
N ALA A 100 -1.36 -7.20 -6.43
CA ALA A 100 -0.72 -7.68 -7.63
C ALA A 100 -1.73 -8.45 -8.50
N GLY A 101 -1.78 -8.13 -9.78
CA GLY A 101 -2.73 -8.71 -10.72
C GLY A 101 -2.99 -7.80 -11.94
N HIS A 102 -3.95 -8.18 -12.77
CA HIS A 102 -4.31 -7.43 -13.97
C HIS A 102 -4.93 -6.07 -13.64
N GLY A 103 -4.55 -5.07 -14.42
CA GLY A 103 -5.13 -3.73 -14.37
C GLY A 103 -5.62 -3.29 -15.75
N TYR A 104 -6.70 -2.51 -15.77
CA TYR A 104 -7.24 -1.95 -17.01
C TYR A 104 -7.40 -0.44 -16.92
N TRP A 105 -7.05 0.25 -17.99
CA TRP A 105 -7.24 1.68 -18.15
C TRP A 105 -8.21 1.99 -19.28
N ASP A 106 -9.37 2.54 -18.93
CA ASP A 106 -10.32 3.08 -19.90
C ASP A 106 -9.94 4.52 -20.24
N GLU A 107 -9.33 4.71 -21.42
CA GLU A 107 -8.93 6.02 -21.92
C GLU A 107 -10.10 6.98 -22.15
N LYS A 108 -11.27 6.45 -22.55
CA LYS A 108 -12.44 7.28 -22.86
C LYS A 108 -13.05 7.85 -21.60
N GLY A 109 -13.16 7.01 -20.56
CA GLY A 109 -13.65 7.39 -19.25
C GLY A 109 -12.59 8.05 -18.35
N ASN A 110 -11.31 7.92 -18.68
CA ASN A 110 -10.18 8.26 -17.81
C ASN A 110 -10.31 7.54 -16.44
N VAL A 111 -10.64 6.23 -16.49
CA VAL A 111 -10.90 5.38 -15.31
C VAL A 111 -9.94 4.20 -15.29
N GLY A 112 -9.30 3.98 -14.13
CA GLY A 112 -8.50 2.80 -13.86
C GLY A 112 -9.27 1.75 -13.05
N TYR A 113 -8.99 0.50 -13.33
CA TYR A 113 -9.60 -0.67 -12.70
C TYR A 113 -8.52 -1.69 -12.32
N TRP A 114 -8.70 -2.33 -11.17
CA TRP A 114 -8.12 -3.62 -10.86
C TRP A 114 -9.05 -4.72 -11.37
N MET A 115 -8.49 -5.83 -11.83
CA MET A 115 -9.24 -7.01 -12.27
C MET A 115 -9.21 -8.07 -11.15
N PRO A 116 -10.33 -8.32 -10.44
CA PRO A 116 -10.49 -9.46 -9.55
C PRO A 116 -10.54 -10.79 -10.31
N ALA A 117 -10.44 -11.93 -9.62
CA ALA A 117 -10.46 -13.25 -10.25
C ALA A 117 -11.76 -13.57 -11.00
N ASP A 118 -12.87 -12.93 -10.64
CA ASP A 118 -14.18 -13.03 -11.30
C ASP A 118 -14.44 -11.90 -12.33
N ALA A 119 -13.42 -11.11 -12.68
CA ALA A 119 -13.50 -10.16 -13.78
C ALA A 119 -13.67 -10.88 -15.12
N THR A 120 -14.37 -10.25 -16.05
CA THR A 120 -14.55 -10.78 -17.41
C THR A 120 -14.27 -9.69 -18.43
N MET A 121 -13.86 -10.05 -19.65
CA MET A 121 -13.54 -9.06 -20.69
C MET A 121 -14.78 -8.45 -21.35
N GLN A 122 -15.95 -9.07 -21.19
CA GLN A 122 -17.17 -8.67 -21.90
C GLN A 122 -17.92 -7.52 -21.20
N ASN A 123 -17.68 -7.29 -19.91
CA ASN A 123 -18.32 -6.20 -19.16
C ASN A 123 -17.53 -5.81 -17.90
N THR A 124 -17.84 -4.65 -17.33
CA THR A 124 -17.11 -4.11 -16.18
C THR A 124 -17.78 -4.38 -14.82
N VAL A 125 -18.74 -5.30 -14.72
CA VAL A 125 -19.53 -5.51 -13.48
C VAL A 125 -18.63 -5.94 -12.32
N ASN A 126 -17.72 -6.87 -12.60
CA ASN A 126 -16.77 -7.40 -11.62
C ASN A 126 -15.42 -6.69 -11.64
N TRP A 127 -15.27 -5.59 -12.38
CA TRP A 127 -14.05 -4.78 -12.34
C TRP A 127 -14.06 -3.88 -11.10
N PHE A 128 -12.89 -3.71 -10.47
CA PHE A 128 -12.76 -2.93 -9.24
C PHE A 128 -12.16 -1.55 -9.53
N ARG A 129 -13.00 -0.51 -9.53
CA ARG A 129 -12.61 0.86 -9.88
C ARG A 129 -11.65 1.47 -8.84
N ASN A 130 -10.64 2.19 -9.32
CA ASN A 130 -9.72 2.96 -8.46
C ASN A 130 -10.45 4.02 -7.60
N SER A 131 -11.56 4.59 -8.10
CA SER A 131 -12.38 5.52 -7.32
C SER A 131 -13.04 4.84 -6.12
N THR A 132 -13.47 3.58 -6.29
CA THR A 132 -14.06 2.79 -5.21
C THR A 132 -13.02 2.48 -4.15
N LEU A 133 -11.80 2.07 -4.55
CA LEU A 133 -10.68 1.91 -3.62
C LEU A 133 -10.40 3.20 -2.83
N ARG A 134 -10.36 4.35 -3.51
CA ARG A 134 -10.14 5.65 -2.88
C ARG A 134 -11.19 5.94 -1.80
N ASP A 135 -12.46 5.67 -2.10
CA ASP A 135 -13.55 5.93 -1.16
C ASP A 135 -13.41 5.05 0.10
N PHE A 136 -13.03 3.78 -0.03
CA PHE A 136 -12.68 2.92 1.10
C PHE A 136 -11.45 3.42 1.88
N ILE A 137 -10.35 3.77 1.20
CA ILE A 137 -9.15 4.29 1.86
C ILE A 137 -9.46 5.60 2.62
N GLY A 138 -10.36 6.43 2.08
CA GLY A 138 -10.81 7.66 2.71
C GLY A 138 -11.68 7.43 3.95
N SER A 139 -12.46 6.33 3.99
CA SER A 139 -13.31 5.99 5.13
C SER A 139 -12.56 5.23 6.24
N ILE A 140 -11.46 4.54 5.92
CA ILE A 140 -10.65 3.81 6.91
C ILE A 140 -9.90 4.81 7.80
N GLN A 141 -10.20 4.77 9.09
CA GLN A 141 -9.51 5.58 10.09
C GLN A 141 -8.14 4.96 10.37
N SER A 142 -7.10 5.47 9.70
CA SER A 142 -5.70 5.10 9.97
C SER A 142 -4.84 6.36 10.11
N ARG A 143 -3.73 6.28 10.84
CA ARG A 143 -2.70 7.32 10.84
C ARG A 143 -2.02 7.37 9.47
N HIS A 144 -1.47 6.25 9.04
CA HIS A 144 -0.84 6.14 7.73
C HIS A 144 -1.49 5.02 6.90
N THR A 145 -1.74 5.28 5.62
CA THR A 145 -2.02 4.23 4.65
C THR A 145 -0.95 4.26 3.58
N PHE A 146 -0.34 3.12 3.32
CA PHE A 146 0.56 2.91 2.21
C PHE A 146 -0.05 1.88 1.27
N LEU A 147 -0.16 2.24 -0.01
CA LEU A 147 -0.66 1.37 -1.06
C LEU A 147 0.50 1.01 -2.00
N ILE A 148 0.69 -0.27 -2.25
CA ILE A 148 1.58 -0.80 -3.27
C ILE A 148 0.69 -1.50 -4.29
N ALA A 149 0.72 -1.06 -5.54
CA ALA A 149 -0.04 -1.67 -6.62
C ALA A 149 0.91 -2.08 -7.73
N ASP A 150 1.07 -3.39 -7.90
CA ASP A 150 1.80 -4.03 -8.98
C ASP A 150 0.82 -4.52 -10.03
N ALA A 151 0.35 -3.57 -10.83
CA ALA A 151 -0.63 -3.80 -11.86
C ALA A 151 -0.45 -2.77 -12.96
N CYS A 152 -0.73 -3.18 -14.19
CA CYS A 152 -0.77 -2.29 -15.34
C CYS A 152 -1.62 -1.06 -15.01
N PHE A 153 -1.08 0.14 -15.29
CA PHE A 153 -1.77 1.42 -15.09
C PHE A 153 -2.09 1.80 -13.64
N SER A 154 -1.51 1.11 -12.66
CA SER A 154 -1.57 1.50 -11.25
C SER A 154 -1.15 2.96 -11.02
N GLY A 155 -0.19 3.48 -11.80
CA GLY A 155 0.26 4.88 -11.77
C GLY A 155 -0.82 5.94 -12.06
N ALA A 156 -1.94 5.57 -12.70
CA ALA A 156 -3.06 6.49 -12.89
C ALA A 156 -3.73 6.89 -11.57
N ILE A 157 -3.53 6.13 -10.49
CA ILE A 157 -4.03 6.49 -9.16
C ILE A 157 -3.52 7.87 -8.71
N PHE A 158 -2.30 8.26 -9.13
CA PHE A 158 -1.67 9.55 -8.84
C PHE A 158 -2.05 10.67 -9.79
N LYS A 159 -2.55 10.36 -11.00
CA LYS A 159 -2.99 11.40 -11.97
C LYS A 159 -4.21 12.17 -11.49
N THR A 160 -4.94 11.60 -10.53
CA THR A 160 -5.85 12.31 -9.64
C THR A 160 -5.04 13.19 -8.68
N ARG A 161 -4.27 14.18 -9.19
CA ARG A 161 -3.30 15.00 -8.44
C ARG A 161 -3.86 15.74 -7.21
N ALA A 162 -5.18 15.80 -7.06
CA ALA A 162 -5.85 16.30 -5.86
C ALA A 162 -5.97 15.26 -4.72
N ALA A 163 -5.53 14.02 -4.92
CA ALA A 163 -5.82 12.90 -4.01
C ALA A 163 -4.93 12.83 -2.76
N PHE A 164 -3.70 13.37 -2.79
CA PHE A 164 -2.76 13.27 -1.67
C PHE A 164 -1.98 14.58 -1.51
N PRO A 165 -2.36 15.46 -0.56
CA PRO A 165 -1.68 16.74 -0.37
C PRO A 165 -0.24 16.56 0.13
N GLU A 166 0.69 17.34 -0.42
CA GLU A 166 2.11 17.36 -0.07
C GLU A 166 2.36 17.98 1.32
N PRO A 167 3.07 17.28 2.23
CA PRO A 167 3.35 17.83 3.56
C PRO A 167 4.72 18.54 3.64
N SER A 168 4.77 19.66 4.36
CA SER A 168 5.96 20.51 4.56
C SER A 168 6.90 20.00 5.65
N LYS A 169 8.21 20.32 5.51
CA LYS A 169 9.37 19.70 6.18
C LYS A 169 9.39 19.72 7.73
N GLY A 170 9.72 18.56 8.29
CA GLY A 170 10.16 18.32 9.67
C GLY A 170 9.98 16.84 10.03
N ILE A 171 11.05 16.02 10.02
CA ILE A 171 10.94 14.55 9.94
C ILE A 171 10.03 13.95 11.02
N GLN A 172 10.10 14.38 12.28
CA GLN A 172 9.23 13.84 13.34
C GLN A 172 7.80 14.39 13.28
N LYS A 173 7.62 15.69 13.02
CA LYS A 173 6.30 16.31 12.85
C LYS A 173 5.55 15.73 11.65
N LEU A 174 6.27 15.35 10.60
CA LEU A 174 5.75 14.68 9.40
C LEU A 174 5.21 13.29 9.68
N TYR A 175 5.84 12.52 10.57
CA TYR A 175 5.34 11.20 10.99
C TYR A 175 4.10 11.32 11.91
N GLU A 176 3.90 12.45 12.60
CA GLU A 176 2.70 12.68 13.40
C GLU A 176 1.48 13.05 12.53
N LEU A 177 1.70 13.53 11.31
CA LEU A 177 0.62 13.89 10.38
C LEU A 177 0.07 12.67 9.64
N PRO A 178 -1.25 12.55 9.47
CA PRO A 178 -1.81 11.50 8.64
C PRO A 178 -1.21 11.53 7.22
N SER A 179 -0.88 10.36 6.70
CA SER A 179 -0.32 10.26 5.34
C SER A 179 -0.99 9.15 4.56
N ARG A 180 -1.14 9.38 3.25
CA ARG A 180 -1.68 8.41 2.30
C ARG A 180 -0.74 8.43 1.09
N LYS A 181 0.03 7.37 0.94
CA LYS A 181 1.06 7.25 -0.12
C LYS A 181 0.73 6.03 -0.97
N ALA A 182 0.99 6.12 -2.25
CA ALA A 182 0.98 4.95 -3.13
C ALA A 182 2.40 4.70 -3.70
N MET A 183 2.63 3.51 -4.23
CA MET A 183 3.77 3.12 -5.07
C MET A 183 3.23 2.19 -6.15
N THR A 184 3.60 2.44 -7.40
CA THR A 184 2.97 1.80 -8.57
C THR A 184 4.04 1.40 -9.57
N SER A 185 3.91 0.20 -10.15
CA SER A 185 4.78 -0.22 -11.24
C SER A 185 4.27 0.43 -12.55
N GLY A 186 5.09 1.31 -13.14
CA GLY A 186 4.78 1.95 -14.44
C GLY A 186 3.97 3.25 -14.40
N ILE A 187 4.08 4.01 -15.50
CA ILE A 187 3.52 5.37 -15.66
C ILE A 187 2.17 5.34 -16.39
N LEU A 188 1.92 4.33 -17.23
CA LEU A 188 0.76 4.16 -18.12
C LEU A 188 0.86 2.91 -19.04
N GLN A 189 1.70 1.91 -18.74
CA GLN A 189 1.90 0.73 -19.60
C GLN A 189 1.95 -0.53 -18.75
N GLU A 190 1.70 -1.67 -19.39
CA GLU A 190 1.82 -2.99 -18.79
C GLU A 190 3.25 -3.26 -18.32
N VAL A 191 3.36 -3.82 -17.11
CA VAL A 191 4.65 -4.17 -16.51
C VAL A 191 4.87 -5.64 -16.83
N PRO A 192 5.98 -6.00 -17.49
CA PRO A 192 6.27 -7.40 -17.80
C PRO A 192 6.35 -8.25 -16.53
N ASP A 193 5.81 -9.46 -16.57
CA ASP A 193 5.78 -10.40 -15.44
C ASP A 193 7.17 -10.96 -15.06
N GLU A 194 8.19 -10.73 -15.89
CA GLU A 194 9.57 -11.13 -15.62
C GLU A 194 10.38 -9.99 -14.98
N SER A 195 11.09 -10.32 -13.90
CA SER A 195 12.07 -9.42 -13.31
C SER A 195 13.30 -9.30 -14.22
N ILE A 196 13.53 -8.12 -14.80
CA ILE A 196 14.73 -7.82 -15.59
C ILE A 196 15.99 -7.78 -14.71
N ASN A 197 16.62 -8.93 -14.52
CA ASN A 197 17.96 -9.00 -13.93
C ASN A 197 19.01 -8.66 -14.99
N GLY A 198 19.34 -7.37 -15.14
CA GLY A 198 20.45 -6.94 -15.99
C GLY A 198 20.66 -5.43 -16.03
N VAL A 199 21.73 -4.95 -15.39
CA VAL A 199 22.21 -3.56 -15.51
C VAL A 199 22.92 -3.39 -16.85
N SER A 200 22.41 -2.51 -17.74
CA SER A 200 23.18 -1.42 -18.35
C SER A 200 22.33 -0.54 -19.29
N ASP A 201 22.45 0.77 -19.05
CA ASP A 201 22.34 1.92 -19.95
C ASP A 201 21.07 2.26 -20.74
N HIS A 202 20.74 3.56 -20.59
CA HIS A 202 19.94 4.44 -21.47
C HIS A 202 18.41 4.47 -21.29
N TYR A 203 17.97 5.22 -20.28
CA TYR A 203 16.79 6.09 -20.41
C TYR A 203 17.20 7.56 -20.28
N PRO A 204 17.20 8.37 -21.36
CA PRO A 204 17.28 9.81 -21.23
C PRO A 204 15.91 10.37 -20.81
N HIS A 205 15.92 11.57 -20.23
CA HIS A 205 14.76 12.38 -19.78
C HIS A 205 14.33 12.24 -18.31
N VAL A 206 15.28 12.48 -17.41
CA VAL A 206 14.97 13.11 -16.13
C VAL A 206 14.76 14.61 -16.39
N ASN A 207 13.53 15.05 -16.65
CA ASN A 207 13.23 16.49 -16.61
C ASN A 207 13.24 16.97 -15.17
N LYS A 208 14.39 17.51 -14.76
CA LYS A 208 14.55 18.39 -13.60
C LYS A 208 13.66 19.61 -13.80
N LEU A 209 12.51 19.68 -13.12
CA LEU A 209 11.83 20.95 -12.94
C LEU A 209 12.53 21.69 -11.80
N ASN A 210 13.50 22.52 -12.19
CA ASN A 210 14.10 23.54 -11.35
C ASN A 210 13.08 24.64 -11.03
N ASN A 211 13.06 25.04 -9.75
CA ASN A 211 12.57 26.33 -9.27
C ASN A 211 13.09 27.50 -10.13
N ARG A 212 12.23 28.47 -10.45
CA ARG A 212 12.33 29.88 -9.99
C ARG A 212 11.41 30.83 -10.79
N ALA A 213 10.89 31.80 -10.04
CA ALA A 213 10.26 33.08 -10.40
C ALA A 213 8.84 33.02 -10.99
#